data_AF-A0A0N4UJ50-F1
#
_entry.id   AF-A0A0N4UJ50-F1
#
_cell.length_a   1.000
_cell.length_b   1.000
_cell.length_c   1.000
_cell.angle_alpha   90.00
_cell.angle_beta   90.00
_cell.angle_gamma   90.00
#
_symmetry.space_group_name_H-M   'P 1'
#
loop_
_entity.id
_entity.type
_entity.pdbx_description
1 polymer ?
#
loop_
_entity_poly.entity_id
_entity_poly.type
_entity_poly.pdbx_seq_one_letter_code
_entity_poly.pdbx_strand_id
1 'polypeptide(L)'
;MQSVTISHMAALRHALWFEENAKNSTIKVVIRLIKDIRNRFEQFAALNVWIIELVSHYAVLNTPSDQPLSTSQAFCRFFQLLAAGLLLPTSPALLDPCEPDRRIHQCLTYEEMDQICSVSQTLLRIICHGGYKHVLGLETSKGGLVTETTFWGDVVVTPLEAAYTDKVMDPLFAEEVNSQKEKSVGMDL
;
A
#
# COMPACT_ATOMS: atom_id res chain seq x y z
N MET A 1 24.53 -16.71 -9.09
CA MET A 1 24.77 -16.17 -10.44
C MET A 1 23.49 -16.13 -11.27
N GLN A 2 22.71 -17.22 -11.35
CA GLN A 2 21.44 -17.26 -12.12
C GLN A 2 20.36 -16.27 -11.64
N SER A 3 20.24 -16.02 -10.32
CA SER A 3 19.25 -15.06 -9.79
C SER A 3 19.48 -13.63 -10.27
N VAL A 4 20.75 -13.22 -10.32
CA VAL A 4 21.17 -11.89 -10.79
C VAL A 4 20.83 -11.72 -12.27
N THR A 5 21.14 -12.73 -13.12
CA THR A 5 20.81 -12.66 -14.56
C THR A 5 19.31 -12.56 -14.81
N ILE A 6 18.49 -13.31 -14.06
CA ILE A 6 17.03 -13.23 -14.15
C ILE A 6 16.55 -11.83 -13.78
N SER A 7 17.07 -11.25 -12.70
CA SER A 7 16.71 -9.90 -12.25
C SER A 7 17.07 -8.82 -13.29
N HIS A 8 18.23 -8.94 -13.95
CA HIS A 8 18.63 -8.01 -15.01
C HIS A 8 17.73 -8.14 -16.25
N MET A 9 17.36 -9.36 -16.64
CA MET A 9 16.42 -9.58 -17.73
C MET A 9 15.03 -9.01 -17.42
N ALA A 10 14.56 -9.16 -16.18
CA ALA A 10 13.30 -8.55 -15.74
C ALA A 10 13.38 -7.01 -15.82
N ALA A 11 14.46 -6.41 -15.31
CA ALA A 11 14.67 -4.96 -15.40
C ALA A 11 14.69 -4.44 -16.84
N LEU A 12 15.29 -5.19 -17.78
CA LEU A 12 15.24 -4.85 -19.21
C LEU A 12 13.81 -4.91 -19.77
N ARG A 13 13.04 -5.96 -19.44
CA ARG A 13 11.61 -6.04 -19.83
C ARG A 13 10.81 -4.87 -19.28
N HIS A 14 11.00 -4.54 -18.01
CA HIS A 14 10.31 -3.43 -17.35
C HIS A 14 10.65 -2.09 -18.01
N ALA A 15 11.92 -1.86 -18.36
CA ALA A 15 12.37 -0.64 -19.04
C ALA A 15 11.74 -0.49 -20.43
N LEU A 16 11.74 -1.57 -21.23
CA LEU A 16 11.12 -1.59 -22.56
C LEU A 16 9.61 -1.33 -22.46
N TRP A 17 8.93 -2.03 -21.55
CA TRP A 17 7.50 -1.82 -21.32
C TRP A 17 7.21 -0.37 -20.90
N PHE A 18 8.01 0.20 -20.01
CA PHE A 18 7.82 1.56 -19.52
C PHE A 18 8.02 2.60 -20.63
N GLU A 19 9.02 2.41 -21.49
CA GLU A 19 9.26 3.28 -22.65
C GLU A 19 8.07 3.29 -23.63
N GLU A 20 7.50 2.12 -23.88
CA GLU A 20 6.37 1.97 -24.80
C GLU A 20 5.06 2.52 -24.22
N ASN A 21 4.79 2.29 -22.93
CA ASN A 21 3.48 2.53 -22.30
C ASN A 21 3.41 3.81 -21.45
N ALA A 22 4.50 4.25 -20.81
CA ALA A 22 4.51 5.40 -19.89
C ALA A 22 4.97 6.71 -20.55
N LYS A 23 4.52 6.98 -21.79
CA LYS A 23 4.88 8.19 -22.55
C LYS A 23 4.32 9.47 -21.93
N ASN A 24 3.17 9.38 -21.26
CA ASN A 24 2.50 10.51 -20.64
C ASN A 24 3.34 11.13 -19.51
N SER A 25 3.53 12.46 -19.53
CA SER A 25 4.34 13.17 -18.54
C SER A 25 3.77 13.11 -17.12
N THR A 26 2.45 13.05 -16.97
CA THR A 26 1.77 12.93 -15.67
C THR A 26 2.19 11.67 -14.93
N ILE A 27 2.31 10.53 -15.63
CA ILE A 27 2.76 9.25 -15.04
C ILE A 27 4.14 9.44 -14.40
N LYS A 28 5.07 10.05 -15.14
CA LYS A 28 6.45 10.30 -14.67
C LYS A 28 6.46 11.25 -13.47
N VAL A 29 5.58 12.25 -13.42
CA VAL A 29 5.46 13.16 -12.27
C VAL A 29 4.94 12.41 -11.04
N VAL A 30 3.85 11.65 -11.17
CA VAL A 30 3.28 10.86 -10.07
C VAL A 30 4.32 9.88 -9.52
N ILE A 31 5.05 9.17 -10.38
CA ILE A 31 6.11 8.25 -9.96
C ILE A 31 7.18 8.95 -9.11
N ARG A 32 7.61 10.16 -9.51
CA ARG A 32 8.59 10.93 -8.72
C ARG A 32 8.03 11.31 -7.36
N LEU A 33 6.78 11.76 -7.29
CA LEU A 33 6.11 12.10 -6.03
C LEU A 33 5.98 10.87 -5.11
N ILE A 34 5.58 9.73 -5.65
CA ILE A 34 5.44 8.50 -4.86
C ILE A 34 6.81 7.97 -4.41
N LYS A 35 7.85 8.03 -5.25
CA LYS A 35 9.22 7.67 -4.86
C LYS A 35 9.73 8.56 -3.71
N ASP A 36 9.42 9.86 -3.74
CA ASP A 36 9.73 10.78 -2.64
C ASP A 36 8.97 10.41 -1.35
N ILE A 37 7.66 10.18 -1.44
CA ILE A 37 6.83 9.72 -0.31
C ILE A 37 7.37 8.42 0.27
N ARG A 38 7.70 7.44 -0.56
CA ARG A 38 8.30 6.17 -0.12
C ARG A 38 9.58 6.39 0.69
N ASN A 39 10.40 7.37 0.34
CA ASN A 39 11.63 7.66 1.07
C ASN A 39 11.38 8.36 2.41
N ARG A 40 10.23 9.03 2.59
CA ARG A 40 9.85 9.73 3.82
C ARG A 40 9.03 8.86 4.78
N PHE A 41 8.24 7.93 4.25
CA PHE A 41 7.44 6.99 5.03
C PHE A 41 8.04 5.60 4.94
N GLU A 42 8.74 5.16 5.99
CA GLU A 42 9.36 3.83 6.07
C GLU A 42 8.36 2.70 5.84
N GLN A 43 7.08 2.94 6.14
CA GLN A 43 6.02 1.96 5.98
C GLN A 43 5.78 1.56 4.52
N PHE A 44 6.22 2.40 3.57
CA PHE A 44 6.18 2.11 2.14
C PHE A 44 7.48 1.53 1.59
N ALA A 45 8.45 1.16 2.45
CA ALA A 45 9.74 0.61 2.00
C ALA A 45 9.58 -0.63 1.10
N ALA A 46 8.58 -1.47 1.38
CA ALA A 46 8.26 -2.67 0.62
C ALA A 46 7.71 -2.39 -0.80
N LEU A 47 7.21 -1.18 -1.07
CA LEU A 47 6.82 -0.79 -2.43
C LEU A 47 8.06 -0.71 -3.32
N ASN A 48 8.31 -1.76 -4.09
CA ASN A 48 9.39 -1.75 -5.06
C ASN A 48 9.10 -0.73 -6.19
N VAL A 49 10.16 -0.32 -6.90
CA VAL A 49 10.07 0.69 -7.96
C VAL A 49 9.08 0.30 -9.05
N TRP A 50 9.02 -0.99 -9.39
CA TRP A 50 8.14 -1.51 -10.43
C TRP A 50 6.65 -1.44 -10.05
N ILE A 51 6.30 -1.77 -8.81
CA ILE A 51 4.94 -1.59 -8.27
C ILE A 51 4.55 -0.11 -8.36
N ILE A 52 5.43 0.81 -7.97
CA ILE A 52 5.14 2.25 -8.04
C ILE A 52 4.86 2.66 -9.50
N GLU A 53 5.66 2.18 -10.44
CA GLU A 53 5.52 2.49 -11.87
C GLU A 53 4.21 1.97 -12.45
N LEU A 54 3.86 0.70 -12.18
CA LEU A 54 2.64 0.08 -12.66
C LEU A 54 1.38 0.68 -12.02
N VAL A 55 1.37 0.88 -10.69
CA VAL A 55 0.22 1.48 -10.00
C VAL A 55 0.03 2.94 -10.43
N SER A 56 1.12 3.69 -10.66
CA SER A 56 1.03 5.06 -11.18
C SER A 56 0.51 5.09 -12.61
N HIS A 57 0.98 4.19 -13.47
CA HIS A 57 0.47 4.03 -14.83
C HIS A 57 -1.04 3.71 -14.82
N TYR A 58 -1.45 2.74 -14.01
CA TYR A 58 -2.85 2.34 -13.84
C TYR A 58 -3.71 3.50 -13.31
N ALA A 59 -3.23 4.23 -12.29
CA ALA A 59 -3.94 5.37 -11.72
C ALA A 59 -4.20 6.48 -12.77
N VAL A 60 -3.23 6.77 -13.64
CA VAL A 60 -3.34 7.84 -14.64
C VAL A 60 -4.20 7.44 -15.84
N LEU A 61 -3.96 6.25 -16.41
CA LEU A 61 -4.51 5.88 -17.73
C LEU A 61 -5.75 5.00 -17.68
N ASN A 62 -5.92 4.15 -16.65
CA ASN A 62 -7.07 3.24 -16.58
C ASN A 62 -8.33 4.01 -16.16
N THR A 63 -8.90 4.83 -17.05
CA THR A 63 -10.09 5.65 -16.79
C THR A 63 -11.21 5.27 -17.76
N PRO A 64 -12.49 5.40 -17.38
CA PRO A 64 -13.60 5.14 -18.30
C PRO A 64 -13.63 6.04 -19.54
N SER A 65 -12.96 7.20 -19.49
CA SER A 65 -12.92 8.19 -20.56
C SER A 65 -11.73 8.06 -21.51
N ASP A 66 -10.82 7.10 -21.27
CA ASP A 66 -9.53 6.96 -21.99
C ASP A 66 -8.70 8.26 -22.03
N GLN A 67 -8.94 9.17 -21.08
CA GLN A 67 -8.20 10.42 -20.93
C GLN A 67 -7.31 10.34 -19.69
N PRO A 68 -6.05 10.77 -19.78
CA PRO A 68 -5.16 10.75 -18.63
C PRO A 68 -5.68 11.69 -17.54
N LEU A 69 -5.72 11.20 -16.30
CA LEU A 69 -6.03 12.06 -15.15
C LEU A 69 -4.99 13.17 -14.98
N SER A 70 -5.40 14.30 -14.41
CA SER A 70 -4.47 15.34 -13.97
C SER A 70 -3.57 14.82 -12.84
N THR A 71 -2.40 15.43 -12.64
CA THR A 71 -1.45 15.04 -11.58
C THR A 71 -2.10 14.97 -10.20
N SER A 72 -2.93 15.94 -9.84
CA SER A 72 -3.62 15.97 -8.54
C SER A 72 -4.63 14.82 -8.39
N GLN A 73 -5.40 14.53 -9.45
CA GLN A 73 -6.36 13.43 -9.45
C GLN A 73 -5.65 12.08 -9.41
N ALA A 74 -4.60 11.90 -10.21
CA ALA A 74 -3.81 10.67 -10.24
C ALA A 74 -3.10 10.42 -8.91
N PHE A 75 -2.57 11.46 -8.28
CA PHE A 75 -1.97 11.38 -6.94
C PHE A 75 -2.96 10.89 -5.89
N CYS A 76 -4.15 11.51 -5.81
CA CYS A 76 -5.19 11.07 -4.89
C CYS A 76 -5.66 9.64 -5.22
N ARG A 77 -5.84 9.33 -6.51
CA ARG A 77 -6.25 8.01 -6.97
C ARG A 77 -5.24 6.91 -6.64
N PHE A 78 -3.94 7.21 -6.67
CA PHE A 78 -2.90 6.27 -6.25
C PHE A 78 -3.16 5.77 -4.83
N PHE A 79 -3.40 6.69 -3.89
CA PHE A 79 -3.74 6.34 -2.50
C PHE A 79 -5.10 5.67 -2.38
N GLN A 80 -6.11 6.09 -3.16
CA GLN A 80 -7.42 5.42 -3.18
C GLN A 80 -7.32 3.95 -3.59
N LEU A 81 -6.50 3.63 -4.60
CA LEU A 81 -6.31 2.26 -5.05
C LEU A 81 -5.62 1.41 -3.97
N LEU A 82 -4.55 1.91 -3.37
CA LEU A 82 -3.87 1.20 -2.28
C LEU A 82 -4.77 1.03 -1.05
N ALA A 83 -5.49 2.08 -0.67
CA ALA A 83 -6.42 2.06 0.45
C ALA A 83 -7.62 1.12 0.24
N ALA A 84 -8.05 0.95 -1.01
CA ALA A 84 -9.08 -0.02 -1.41
C ALA A 84 -8.55 -1.46 -1.50
N GLY A 85 -7.28 -1.71 -1.17
CA GLY A 85 -6.71 -3.04 -1.12
C GLY A 85 -6.20 -3.57 -2.45
N LEU A 86 -5.77 -2.71 -3.38
CA LEU A 86 -5.20 -3.13 -4.69
C LEU A 86 -4.09 -4.19 -4.55
N LEU A 87 -3.31 -4.13 -3.47
CA LEU A 87 -2.19 -5.04 -3.21
C LEU A 87 -2.49 -6.14 -2.17
N LEU A 88 -3.73 -6.28 -1.70
CA LEU A 88 -4.11 -7.34 -0.76
C LEU A 88 -4.21 -8.72 -1.46
N PRO A 89 -4.12 -9.84 -0.71
CA PRO A 89 -3.91 -11.20 -1.27
C PRO A 89 -4.95 -11.68 -2.30
N THR A 90 -6.18 -11.17 -2.22
CA THR A 90 -7.30 -11.57 -3.07
C THR A 90 -7.54 -10.60 -4.23
N SER A 91 -6.76 -9.52 -4.33
CA SER A 91 -6.93 -8.51 -5.37
C SER A 91 -6.54 -9.07 -6.75
N PRO A 92 -7.46 -9.04 -7.74
CA PRO A 92 -7.14 -9.43 -9.13
C PRO A 92 -6.53 -8.28 -9.94
N ALA A 93 -6.39 -7.09 -9.35
CA ALA A 93 -6.49 -5.85 -10.11
C ALA A 93 -5.28 -5.48 -10.97
N LEU A 94 -4.09 -6.02 -10.69
CA LEU A 94 -2.88 -5.65 -11.44
C LEU A 94 -1.94 -6.85 -11.66
N LEU A 95 -1.94 -7.34 -12.90
CA LEU A 95 -1.00 -8.35 -13.40
C LEU A 95 0.29 -7.67 -13.85
N ASP A 96 1.40 -8.40 -13.78
CA ASP A 96 2.66 -7.92 -14.34
C ASP A 96 2.63 -8.07 -15.88
N PRO A 97 2.70 -6.98 -16.65
CA PRO A 97 2.67 -7.06 -18.11
C PRO A 97 3.90 -7.74 -18.71
N CYS A 98 4.99 -7.86 -17.94
CA CYS A 98 6.21 -8.56 -18.34
C CYS A 98 6.22 -10.04 -17.91
N GLU A 99 5.30 -10.45 -17.03
CA GLU A 99 5.15 -11.79 -16.47
C GLU A 99 3.65 -12.08 -16.23
N PRO A 100 2.88 -12.46 -17.27
CA PRO A 100 1.41 -12.46 -17.23
C PRO A 100 0.78 -13.38 -16.18
N ASP A 101 1.50 -14.43 -15.77
CA ASP A 101 1.06 -15.37 -14.72
C ASP A 101 1.32 -14.87 -13.30
N ARG A 102 1.94 -13.68 -13.17
CA ARG A 102 2.36 -13.11 -11.90
C ARG A 102 1.58 -11.86 -11.57
N ARG A 103 1.07 -11.79 -10.34
CA ARG A 103 0.47 -10.56 -9.79
C ARG A 103 1.56 -9.74 -9.13
N ILE A 104 1.51 -8.42 -9.29
CA ILE A 104 2.59 -7.54 -8.83
C ILE A 104 2.80 -7.59 -7.30
N HIS A 105 1.73 -7.88 -6.54
CA HIS A 105 1.78 -7.95 -5.07
C HIS A 105 2.38 -9.25 -4.56
N GLN A 106 2.56 -10.29 -5.39
CA GLN A 106 3.12 -11.58 -4.96
C GLN A 106 4.58 -11.50 -4.47
N CYS A 107 5.25 -10.36 -4.64
CA CYS A 107 6.58 -10.12 -4.07
C CYS A 107 6.54 -9.57 -2.64
N LEU A 108 5.37 -9.23 -2.10
CA LEU A 108 5.16 -8.68 -0.77
C LEU A 108 4.75 -9.78 0.22
N THR A 109 5.10 -9.64 1.49
CA THR A 109 4.51 -10.45 2.56
C THR A 109 3.10 -9.96 2.91
N TYR A 110 2.30 -10.78 3.58
CA TYR A 110 0.96 -10.37 4.01
C TYR A 110 1.00 -9.21 5.02
N GLU A 111 2.01 -9.17 5.88
CA GLU A 111 2.28 -8.06 6.79
C GLU A 111 2.59 -6.77 6.01
N GLU A 112 3.46 -6.83 4.99
CA GLU A 112 3.79 -5.69 4.14
C GLU A 112 2.56 -5.18 3.36
N MET A 113 1.72 -6.09 2.84
CA MET A 113 0.48 -5.74 2.16
C MET A 113 -0.48 -4.99 3.07
N ASP A 114 -0.67 -5.47 4.30
CA ASP A 114 -1.53 -4.84 5.30
C ASP A 114 -0.99 -3.46 5.73
N GLN A 115 0.31 -3.37 5.98
CA GLN A 115 0.97 -2.11 6.34
C GLN A 115 0.81 -1.07 5.23
N ILE A 116 1.03 -1.44 3.97
CA ILE A 116 0.85 -0.53 2.82
C ILE A 116 -0.62 -0.07 2.74
N CYS A 117 -1.57 -0.97 2.96
CA CYS A 117 -3.01 -0.68 2.89
C CYS A 117 -3.45 0.28 4.00
N SER A 118 -3.18 -0.06 5.26
CA SER A 118 -3.56 0.72 6.46
C SER A 118 -2.94 2.12 6.46
N VAL A 119 -1.67 2.23 6.06
CA VAL A 119 -0.99 3.52 5.91
C VAL A 119 -1.59 4.34 4.77
N SER A 120 -1.90 3.71 3.64
CA SER A 120 -2.59 4.40 2.53
C SER A 120 -3.98 4.89 2.92
N GLN A 121 -4.74 4.12 3.70
CA GLN A 121 -6.05 4.53 4.24
C GLN A 121 -5.93 5.73 5.19
N THR A 122 -4.88 5.77 6.01
CA THR A 122 -4.59 6.91 6.90
C THR A 122 -4.22 8.15 6.09
N LEU A 123 -3.24 8.04 5.20
CA LEU A 123 -2.79 9.16 4.36
C LEU A 123 -3.89 9.69 3.45
N LEU A 124 -4.75 8.81 2.91
CA LEU A 124 -5.88 9.24 2.09
C LEU A 124 -6.86 10.12 2.86
N ARG A 125 -7.20 9.75 4.11
CA ARG A 125 -8.04 10.59 4.98
C ARG A 125 -7.40 11.96 5.21
N ILE A 126 -6.10 11.99 5.49
CA ILE A 126 -5.34 13.24 5.63
C ILE A 126 -5.41 14.10 4.36
N ILE A 127 -5.19 13.50 3.19
CA ILE A 127 -5.25 14.19 1.88
C ILE A 127 -6.65 14.78 1.66
N CYS A 128 -7.71 14.01 1.92
CA CYS A 128 -9.10 14.43 1.77
C CYS A 128 -9.49 15.61 2.69
N HIS A 129 -8.85 15.72 3.86
CA HIS A 129 -9.05 16.84 4.80
C HIS A 129 -8.02 17.97 4.65
N GLY A 130 -7.36 18.06 3.49
CA GLY A 130 -6.49 19.19 3.13
C GLY A 130 -5.04 19.07 3.61
N GLY A 131 -4.66 17.96 4.28
CA GLY A 131 -3.31 17.72 4.77
C GLY A 131 -2.29 17.28 3.71
N TYR A 132 -2.62 17.39 2.42
CA TYR A 132 -1.77 16.94 1.31
C TYR A 132 -0.37 17.59 1.32
N LYS A 133 -0.24 18.84 1.79
CA LYS A 133 1.07 19.52 1.88
C LYS A 133 2.02 18.85 2.86
N HIS A 134 1.51 18.33 3.97
CA HIS A 134 2.32 17.56 4.93
C HIS A 134 2.68 16.19 4.35
N VAL A 135 1.74 15.54 3.65
CA VAL A 135 2.02 14.27 2.94
C VAL A 135 3.08 14.45 1.85
N LEU A 136 3.11 15.61 1.18
CA LEU A 136 4.13 15.97 0.19
C LEU A 136 5.43 16.52 0.80
N GLY A 137 5.52 16.68 2.13
CA GLY A 137 6.71 17.23 2.79
C GLY A 137 6.95 18.73 2.53
N LEU A 138 5.93 19.46 2.06
CA LEU A 138 6.02 20.90 1.75
C LEU A 138 5.84 21.79 3.00
N GLU A 139 5.14 21.27 4.01
CA GLU A 139 5.01 21.90 5.32
C GLU A 139 5.64 20.96 6.35
N THR A 140 6.24 21.53 7.41
CA THR A 140 6.81 20.73 8.50
C THR A 140 5.74 19.76 8.97
N SER A 141 6.02 18.47 8.76
CA SER A 141 5.07 17.44 9.14
C SER A 141 4.77 17.61 10.62
N LYS A 142 3.50 17.64 10.99
CA LYS A 142 3.13 17.21 12.34
C LYS A 142 3.74 15.81 12.47
N GLY A 143 4.63 15.59 13.43
CA GLY A 143 5.27 14.29 13.60
C GLY A 143 4.21 13.18 13.58
N GLY A 144 4.57 12.02 13.03
CA GLY A 144 3.71 10.85 13.12
C GLY A 144 2.39 10.90 12.36
N LEU A 145 2.33 11.43 11.12
CA LEU A 145 1.10 11.41 10.31
C LEU A 145 0.42 10.02 10.21
N VAL A 146 1.21 8.96 10.32
CA VAL A 146 0.76 7.56 10.20
C VAL A 146 0.90 6.78 11.52
N THR A 147 1.38 7.42 12.59
CA THR A 147 1.63 6.80 13.90
C THR A 147 0.89 7.48 15.05
N GLU A 148 0.53 8.75 14.90
CA GLU A 148 -0.13 9.58 15.89
C GLU A 148 -1.48 10.08 15.38
N THR A 149 -2.42 10.29 16.30
CA THR A 149 -3.69 10.93 15.98
C THR A 149 -3.45 12.38 15.58
N THR A 150 -3.93 12.76 14.39
CA THR A 150 -3.76 14.11 13.84
C THR A 150 -5.09 14.85 13.71
N PHE A 151 -5.02 16.18 13.76
CA PHE A 151 -6.18 17.07 13.68
C PHE A 151 -6.13 17.91 12.41
N TRP A 152 -7.21 17.88 11.63
CA TRP A 152 -7.38 18.56 10.34
C TRP A 152 -8.69 19.36 10.33
N GLY A 153 -8.60 20.63 10.74
CA GLY A 153 -9.78 21.41 11.08
C GLY A 153 -10.51 20.76 12.27
N ASP A 154 -11.78 20.44 12.09
CA ASP A 154 -12.62 19.78 13.10
C ASP A 154 -12.59 18.23 12.99
N VAL A 155 -11.76 17.68 12.10
CA VAL A 155 -11.67 16.23 11.88
C VAL A 155 -10.46 15.65 12.60
N VAL A 156 -10.71 14.61 13.39
CA VAL A 156 -9.69 13.78 14.03
C VAL A 156 -9.39 12.58 13.14
N VAL A 157 -8.12 12.38 12.78
CA VAL A 157 -7.65 11.24 12.00
C VAL A 157 -6.75 10.39 12.87
N THR A 158 -7.28 9.27 13.36
CA THR A 158 -6.53 8.23 14.07
C THR A 158 -5.95 7.26 13.04
N PRO A 159 -4.63 6.96 13.05
CA PRO A 159 -4.03 5.93 12.21
C PRO A 159 -4.70 4.57 12.41
N LEU A 160 -4.73 3.75 11.35
CA LEU A 160 -5.20 2.38 11.49
C LEU A 160 -4.11 1.49 12.10
N GLU A 161 -4.55 0.57 12.95
CA GLU A 161 -3.71 -0.50 13.49
C GLU A 161 -3.53 -1.61 12.45
N ALA A 162 -2.47 -2.39 12.59
CA ALA A 162 -2.24 -3.56 11.75
C ALA A 162 -3.38 -4.58 11.93
N ALA A 163 -3.96 -5.02 10.81
CA ALA A 163 -4.99 -6.04 10.77
C ALA A 163 -4.41 -7.45 10.56
N TYR A 164 -3.20 -7.55 10.00
CA TYR A 164 -2.52 -8.82 9.80
C TYR A 164 -2.03 -9.39 11.15
N THR A 165 -2.25 -10.68 11.34
CA THR A 165 -1.73 -11.46 12.46
C THR A 165 -1.28 -12.83 11.95
N ASP A 166 -0.09 -13.28 12.38
CA ASP A 166 0.41 -14.63 12.06
C ASP A 166 -0.47 -15.73 12.68
N LYS A 167 -1.24 -15.39 13.72
CA LYS A 167 -2.16 -16.31 14.41
C LYS A 167 -3.48 -16.43 13.64
N VAL A 168 -3.42 -17.11 12.51
CA VAL A 168 -4.60 -17.48 11.73
C VAL A 168 -5.36 -18.57 12.48
N MET A 169 -6.56 -18.25 12.98
CA MET A 169 -7.56 -19.20 13.50
C MET A 169 -7.36 -19.77 14.92
N ASP A 170 -6.66 -19.08 15.82
CA ASP A 170 -6.86 -19.36 17.24
C ASP A 170 -8.29 -18.96 17.62
N PRO A 171 -9.08 -19.83 18.27
CA PRO A 171 -10.40 -19.45 18.74
C PRO A 171 -10.28 -18.24 19.65
N LEU A 172 -11.03 -17.16 19.36
CA LEU A 172 -11.10 -15.95 20.20
C LEU A 172 -11.40 -16.25 21.69
N PHE A 173 -11.90 -17.45 22.00
CA PHE A 173 -12.26 -17.91 23.34
C PHE A 173 -11.51 -19.18 23.79
N ALA A 174 -10.40 -19.57 23.14
CA ALA A 174 -9.68 -20.78 23.52
C ALA A 174 -9.18 -20.75 24.98
N GLU A 175 -8.82 -19.58 25.49
CA GLU A 175 -8.34 -19.41 26.86
C GLU A 175 -9.46 -19.50 27.92
N GLU A 176 -10.71 -19.15 27.59
CA GLU A 176 -11.83 -19.26 28.53
C GLU A 176 -12.23 -20.71 28.79
N VAL A 177 -12.10 -21.60 27.79
CA VAL A 177 -12.46 -23.02 27.92
C VAL A 177 -11.46 -23.79 28.78
N ASN A 178 -10.17 -23.44 28.73
CA ASN A 178 -9.16 -24.07 29.60
C ASN A 178 -9.24 -23.55 31.04
N SER A 179 -9.54 -22.26 31.24
CA SER A 179 -9.72 -21.66 32.58
C SER A 179 -10.88 -22.27 33.36
N GLN A 180 -11.95 -22.69 32.68
CA GLN A 180 -13.10 -23.34 33.30
C GLN A 180 -12.87 -24.83 33.58
N LYS A 181 -12.13 -25.53 32.70
CA LYS A 181 -11.78 -26.95 32.91
C LYS A 181 -10.81 -27.15 34.07
N GLU A 182 -9.80 -26.29 34.23
CA GLU A 182 -8.85 -26.41 35.35
C GLU A 182 -9.49 -26.09 36.70
N LYS A 183 -10.48 -25.16 36.74
CA LYS A 183 -11.25 -24.89 37.96
C LYS A 183 -12.22 -26.02 38.34
N SER A 184 -12.73 -26.78 37.38
CA SER A 184 -13.61 -27.93 37.67
C SER A 184 -12.87 -29.19 38.12
N VAL A 185 -11.63 -29.40 37.69
CA VAL A 185 -10.85 -30.61 38.03
C VAL A 185 -10.14 -30.49 39.39
N GLY A 186 -9.95 -29.26 39.91
CA GLY A 186 -9.34 -29.01 41.22
C GLY A 186 -10.31 -29.05 42.41
N MET A 187 -11.57 -29.44 42.23
CA MET A 187 -12.61 -29.37 43.28
C MET A 187 -13.21 -30.73 43.67
N ASP A 188 -12.58 -31.83 43.24
CA ASP A 188 -12.91 -33.21 43.67
C ASP A 188 -11.82 -33.72 44.63
N LEU A 189 -12.03 -33.50 45.93
CA LEU A 189 -11.38 -34.19 47.07
C LEU A 189 -12.46 -34.75 48.00
#